data_AF-T0GHI7-F1
#
_entry.id   AF-T0GHI7-F1
#
_cell.length_a   1.000
_cell.length_b   1.000
_cell.length_c   1.000
_cell.angle_alpha   90.00
_cell.angle_beta   90.00
_cell.angle_gamma   90.00
#
_symmetry.space_group_name_H-M   'P 1'
#
loop_
_entity.id
_entity.type
_entity.pdbx_description
1 polymer ?
#
loop_
_entity_poly.entity_id
_entity_poly.type
_entity_poly.pdbx_seq_one_letter_code
_entity_poly.pdbx_strand_id
1 'polypeptide(L)'
;MPGGEEQAILDKIGSLHKIHSQLEIYSGTLIRYKDELLISILEEKDLSRLYLFSDVLAFSALSSRQFFSYNYTNKSSFQLFVYPYDEKKEHISIISRRTDGEAMSAIPLEYYSVIRPFYCCDDSPKCDQILISKIYEFAQITAGKNIFESIQIFNIANTDSDQLYKHIEITLLCGALERLFGINGGKYSNLEREFTKYVQPKMRVEPKHCDRIKNYPKQDKVNSIIKKGKSLTEVWLSDFFLLRGEYAHGRIRSSQEPIWSLSEHILFSSFIFPLVVKAMMNKNLDYELNSSDKLHLDSFELLLCSKPFEGNKPETHSFTWNNILTKASSATILFNLMNS
;
A
#
# COMPACT_ATOMS: atom_id res chain seq x y z
N MET A 1 15.46 -10.25 -30.81
CA MET A 1 16.03 -9.42 -31.89
C MET A 1 14.98 -8.38 -32.26
N PRO A 2 15.35 -7.10 -32.43
CA PRO A 2 14.42 -6.10 -32.96
C PRO A 2 13.87 -6.56 -34.32
N GLY A 3 12.56 -6.49 -34.53
CA GLY A 3 11.90 -6.81 -35.81
C GLY A 3 11.49 -8.28 -36.03
N GLY A 4 11.50 -9.13 -35.01
CA GLY A 4 10.96 -10.49 -35.09
C GLY A 4 9.42 -10.55 -34.93
N GLU A 5 8.83 -11.72 -35.20
CA GLU A 5 7.39 -12.00 -35.00
C GLU A 5 6.93 -11.69 -33.57
N GLU A 6 7.76 -12.04 -32.57
CA GLU A 6 7.51 -11.72 -31.16
C GLU A 6 7.41 -10.20 -30.92
N GLN A 7 8.28 -9.40 -31.53
CA GLN A 7 8.22 -7.93 -31.41
C GLN A 7 6.94 -7.38 -32.05
N ALA A 8 6.53 -7.87 -33.22
CA ALA A 8 5.32 -7.41 -33.88
C ALA A 8 4.05 -7.68 -33.05
N ILE A 9 3.99 -8.83 -32.38
CA ILE A 9 2.89 -9.16 -31.46
C ILE A 9 2.93 -8.25 -30.23
N LEU A 10 4.11 -8.02 -29.65
CA LEU A 10 4.28 -7.12 -28.50
C LEU A 10 3.89 -5.67 -28.86
N ASP A 11 4.26 -5.19 -30.05
CA ASP A 11 3.88 -3.86 -30.54
C ASP A 11 2.35 -3.76 -30.72
N LYS A 12 1.72 -4.80 -31.29
CA LYS A 12 0.26 -4.87 -31.44
C LYS A 12 -0.45 -4.86 -30.08
N ILE A 13 0.00 -5.65 -29.11
CA ILE A 13 -0.57 -5.65 -27.75
C ILE A 13 -0.30 -4.31 -27.06
N GLY A 14 0.91 -3.78 -27.18
CA GLY A 14 1.32 -2.50 -26.62
C GLY A 14 0.48 -1.34 -27.15
N SER A 15 0.08 -1.37 -28.41
CA SER A 15 -0.77 -0.34 -29.04
C SER A 15 -2.17 -0.21 -28.39
N LEU A 16 -2.63 -1.25 -27.67
CA LEU A 16 -3.87 -1.20 -26.91
C LEU A 16 -3.74 -0.32 -25.67
N HIS A 17 -2.53 -0.01 -25.22
CA HIS A 17 -2.28 0.80 -24.02
C HIS A 17 -1.91 2.23 -24.39
N LYS A 18 -2.51 3.19 -23.69
CA LYS A 18 -2.33 4.62 -23.96
C LYS A 18 -2.08 5.40 -22.68
N ILE A 19 -1.26 6.45 -22.76
CA ILE A 19 -1.05 7.42 -21.67
C ILE A 19 -2.27 8.34 -21.57
N HIS A 20 -2.79 8.77 -22.71
CA HIS A 20 -4.08 9.44 -22.84
C HIS A 20 -4.68 9.12 -24.21
N SER A 21 -5.90 9.58 -24.49
CA SER A 21 -6.66 9.25 -25.71
C SER A 21 -5.90 9.37 -27.04
N GLN A 22 -4.81 10.15 -27.10
CA GLN A 22 -4.02 10.42 -28.30
C GLN A 22 -2.53 10.10 -28.16
N LEU A 23 -2.03 9.71 -26.97
CA LEU A 23 -0.63 9.37 -26.76
C LEU A 23 -0.46 7.90 -26.40
N GLU A 24 0.32 7.21 -27.21
CA GLU A 24 0.75 5.83 -26.99
C GLU A 24 1.69 5.74 -25.79
N ILE A 25 1.80 4.54 -25.22
CA ILE A 25 2.83 4.25 -24.23
C ILE A 25 4.22 4.29 -24.89
N TYR A 26 5.13 5.09 -24.35
CA TYR A 26 6.50 5.18 -24.88
C TYR A 26 7.43 4.09 -24.34
N SER A 27 7.05 3.46 -23.23
CA SER A 27 7.81 2.40 -22.59
C SER A 27 6.89 1.50 -21.76
N GLY A 28 7.34 0.27 -21.55
CA GLY A 28 6.66 -0.70 -20.70
C GLY A 28 7.66 -1.73 -20.17
N THR A 29 7.37 -2.29 -19.00
CA THR A 29 8.19 -3.37 -18.42
C THR A 29 7.61 -4.70 -18.85
N LEU A 30 8.40 -5.49 -19.58
CA LEU A 30 8.06 -6.85 -19.96
C LEU A 30 8.58 -7.82 -18.89
N ILE A 31 7.69 -8.68 -18.40
CA ILE A 31 8.03 -9.69 -17.41
C ILE A 31 8.07 -11.04 -18.13
N ARG A 32 9.25 -11.65 -18.16
CA ARG A 32 9.41 -13.02 -18.67
C ARG A 32 9.17 -14.02 -17.55
N TYR A 33 8.31 -15.01 -17.80
CA TYR A 33 8.06 -16.08 -16.86
C TYR A 33 9.02 -17.24 -17.13
N LYS A 34 9.88 -17.58 -16.15
CA LYS A 34 10.96 -18.58 -16.31
C LYS A 34 11.87 -18.23 -17.52
N ASP A 35 12.32 -19.26 -18.25
CA ASP A 35 13.05 -19.15 -19.51
C ASP A 35 12.13 -19.31 -20.74
N GLU A 36 10.82 -19.13 -20.56
CA GLU A 36 9.86 -19.17 -21.66
C GLU A 36 9.89 -17.87 -22.47
N LEU A 37 9.36 -17.91 -23.70
CA LEU A 37 9.14 -16.71 -24.52
C LEU A 37 8.12 -15.79 -23.84
N LEU A 38 8.12 -14.50 -24.17
CA LEU A 38 7.12 -13.57 -23.63
C LEU A 38 5.70 -13.92 -24.09
N ILE A 39 5.61 -14.64 -25.21
CA ILE A 39 4.38 -15.16 -25.79
C ILE A 39 4.40 -16.68 -25.59
N SER A 40 4.11 -17.12 -24.37
CA SER A 40 3.97 -18.54 -24.05
C SER A 40 2.53 -18.88 -23.67
N ILE A 41 2.17 -20.16 -23.82
CA ILE A 41 0.90 -20.67 -23.33
C ILE A 41 1.02 -20.78 -21.81
N LEU A 42 0.23 -19.99 -21.09
CA LEU A 42 0.15 -20.02 -19.63
C LEU A 42 -0.97 -20.95 -19.19
N GLU A 43 -0.66 -21.90 -18.30
CA GLU A 43 -1.70 -22.66 -17.61
C GLU A 43 -2.32 -21.84 -16.46
N GLU A 44 -3.47 -22.25 -15.94
CA GLU A 44 -4.15 -21.57 -14.83
C GLU A 44 -3.26 -21.42 -13.57
N LYS A 45 -2.42 -22.43 -13.31
CA LYS A 45 -1.44 -22.41 -12.22
C LYS A 45 -0.37 -21.31 -12.42
N ASP A 46 0.00 -21.03 -13.68
CA ASP A 46 1.00 -20.03 -14.03
C ASP A 46 0.38 -18.63 -13.92
N LEU A 47 -0.87 -18.45 -14.38
CA LEU A 47 -1.64 -17.22 -14.17
C LEU A 47 -1.74 -16.87 -12.68
N SER A 48 -2.09 -17.84 -11.85
CA SER A 48 -2.19 -17.65 -10.39
C SER A 48 -0.87 -17.17 -9.78
N ARG A 49 0.27 -17.69 -10.26
CA ARG A 49 1.61 -17.28 -9.82
C ARG A 49 1.97 -15.87 -10.30
N LEU A 50 1.59 -15.51 -11.52
CA LEU A 50 1.83 -14.16 -12.06
C LEU A 50 1.02 -13.10 -11.30
N TYR A 51 -0.24 -13.37 -10.97
CA TYR A 51 -1.04 -12.47 -10.15
C TYR A 51 -0.46 -12.33 -8.74
N LEU A 52 -0.06 -13.44 -8.12
CA LEU A 52 0.61 -13.42 -6.82
C LEU A 52 1.90 -12.59 -6.88
N PHE A 53 2.73 -12.79 -7.91
CA PHE A 53 3.95 -12.01 -8.11
C PHE A 53 3.66 -10.52 -8.30
N SER A 54 2.65 -10.17 -9.10
CA SER A 54 2.22 -8.77 -9.31
C SER A 54 1.85 -8.09 -8.00
N ASP A 55 1.11 -8.77 -7.13
CA ASP A 55 0.73 -8.23 -5.81
C ASP A 55 1.94 -8.04 -4.89
N VAL A 56 2.88 -8.99 -4.88
CA VAL A 56 4.11 -8.90 -4.08
C VAL A 56 5.05 -7.82 -4.61
N LEU A 57 5.17 -7.69 -5.93
CA LEU A 57 5.96 -6.64 -6.58
C LEU A 57 5.39 -5.26 -6.25
N ALA A 58 4.08 -5.08 -6.39
CA ALA A 58 3.41 -3.84 -6.03
C ALA A 58 3.63 -3.51 -4.55
N PHE A 59 3.42 -4.48 -3.66
CA PHE A 59 3.65 -4.29 -2.23
C PHE A 59 5.09 -3.87 -1.92
N SER A 60 6.08 -4.50 -2.54
CA SER A 60 7.49 -4.16 -2.36
C SER A 60 7.78 -2.70 -2.75
N ALA A 61 7.22 -2.24 -3.86
CA ALA A 61 7.32 -0.85 -4.25
C ALA A 61 6.59 0.10 -3.30
N LEU A 62 5.36 -0.23 -2.88
CA LEU A 62 4.60 0.54 -1.89
C LEU A 62 5.32 0.59 -0.53
N SER A 63 6.09 -0.44 -0.19
CA SER A 63 6.90 -0.49 1.03
C SER A 63 8.13 0.42 0.99
N SER A 64 8.49 0.89 -0.21
CA SER A 64 9.64 1.77 -0.48
C SER A 64 9.22 3.16 -0.95
N ARG A 65 7.91 3.42 -1.09
CA ARG A 65 7.40 4.69 -1.59
C ARG A 65 7.69 5.83 -0.63
N GLN A 66 7.80 7.02 -1.20
CA GLN A 66 7.93 8.26 -0.45
C GLN A 66 6.62 9.04 -0.55
N PHE A 67 6.02 9.33 0.60
CA PHE A 67 4.88 10.24 0.66
C PHE A 67 5.35 11.68 0.48
N PHE A 68 4.48 12.54 -0.07
CA PHE A 68 4.80 13.96 -0.33
C PHE A 68 6.07 14.12 -1.20
N SER A 69 6.10 13.38 -2.32
CA SER A 69 7.18 13.36 -3.30
C SER A 69 6.59 13.32 -4.72
N TYR A 70 7.33 13.78 -5.73
CA TYR A 70 6.94 13.65 -7.15
C TYR A 70 6.99 12.20 -7.64
N ASN A 71 7.78 11.36 -6.97
CA ASN A 71 8.00 9.98 -7.34
C ASN A 71 7.11 9.05 -6.50
N TYR A 72 5.92 9.54 -6.14
CA TYR A 72 4.95 8.79 -5.38
C TYR A 72 4.36 7.66 -6.23
N THR A 73 4.18 6.48 -5.65
CA THR A 73 3.64 5.30 -6.34
C THR A 73 2.50 4.67 -5.55
N ASN A 74 1.55 4.08 -6.28
CA ASN A 74 0.35 3.40 -5.78
C ASN A 74 0.13 2.09 -6.54
N LYS A 75 -0.81 1.25 -6.08
CA LYS A 75 -1.09 -0.07 -6.65
C LYS A 75 -1.51 -0.01 -8.12
N SER A 76 -2.17 1.07 -8.56
CA SER A 76 -2.58 1.23 -9.95
C SER A 76 -1.40 1.32 -10.93
N SER A 77 -0.20 1.63 -10.45
CA SER A 77 1.04 1.59 -11.24
C SER A 77 1.51 0.16 -11.57
N PHE A 78 0.89 -0.86 -10.96
CA PHE A 78 1.26 -2.27 -11.09
C PHE A 78 0.10 -3.13 -11.58
N GLN A 79 -0.70 -2.61 -12.50
CA GLN A 79 -1.73 -3.41 -13.16
C GLN A 79 -1.06 -4.45 -14.07
N LEU A 80 -1.35 -5.73 -13.82
CA LEU A 80 -0.91 -6.82 -14.67
C LEU A 80 -2.00 -7.08 -15.72
N PHE A 81 -1.60 -7.03 -16.99
CA PHE A 81 -2.45 -7.41 -18.11
C PHE A 81 -1.95 -8.72 -18.68
N VAL A 82 -2.84 -9.70 -18.77
CA VAL A 82 -2.58 -10.97 -19.47
C VAL A 82 -3.64 -11.12 -20.54
N TYR A 83 -3.20 -11.16 -21.80
CA TYR A 83 -4.10 -11.27 -22.95
C TYR A 83 -3.95 -12.64 -23.59
N PRO A 84 -5.03 -13.45 -23.64
CA PRO A 84 -5.12 -14.51 -24.63
C PRO A 84 -5.01 -13.88 -26.02
N TYR A 85 -4.06 -14.32 -26.83
CA TYR A 85 -3.78 -13.72 -28.13
C TYR A 85 -3.90 -14.76 -29.25
N ASP A 86 -4.58 -14.38 -30.33
CA ASP A 86 -4.67 -15.12 -31.60
C ASP A 86 -4.51 -14.10 -32.72
N GLU A 87 -3.51 -14.31 -33.57
CA GLU A 87 -3.11 -13.38 -34.64
C GLU A 87 -4.26 -13.05 -35.61
N LYS A 88 -5.17 -14.00 -35.82
CA LYS A 88 -6.27 -13.89 -36.77
C LYS A 88 -7.48 -13.11 -36.22
N LYS A 89 -7.43 -12.64 -34.97
CA LYS A 89 -8.56 -11.95 -34.34
C LYS A 89 -8.44 -10.44 -34.48
N GLU A 90 -9.54 -9.82 -34.89
CA GLU A 90 -9.70 -8.36 -35.03
C GLU A 90 -10.52 -7.75 -33.88
N HIS A 91 -10.87 -8.55 -32.86
CA HIS A 91 -11.69 -8.13 -31.73
C HIS A 91 -11.05 -8.56 -30.42
N ILE A 92 -11.30 -7.77 -29.37
CA ILE A 92 -11.04 -8.15 -27.98
C ILE A 92 -12.35 -8.58 -27.31
N SER A 93 -12.29 -9.65 -26.53
CA SER A 93 -13.39 -10.07 -25.66
C SER A 93 -13.15 -9.53 -24.24
N ILE A 94 -14.12 -8.81 -23.70
CA ILE A 94 -14.11 -8.30 -22.33
C ILE A 94 -15.16 -9.05 -21.53
N ILE A 95 -14.71 -9.76 -20.51
CA ILE A 95 -15.59 -10.41 -19.54
C ILE A 95 -15.69 -9.50 -18.32
N SER A 96 -16.90 -9.00 -18.07
CA SER A 96 -17.23 -8.17 -16.91
C SER A 96 -17.96 -9.00 -15.86
N ARG A 97 -17.45 -9.02 -14.64
CA ARG A 97 -18.14 -9.60 -13.49
C ARG A 97 -19.40 -8.80 -13.17
N ARG A 98 -20.50 -9.50 -12.89
CA ARG A 98 -21.74 -8.96 -12.34
C ARG A 98 -22.09 -9.70 -11.05
N THR A 99 -22.95 -9.12 -10.22
CA THR A 99 -23.45 -9.82 -9.02
C THR A 99 -24.26 -11.07 -9.37
N ASP A 100 -24.91 -11.06 -10.53
CA ASP A 100 -25.75 -12.14 -11.07
C ASP A 100 -25.02 -13.04 -12.09
N GLY A 101 -23.70 -12.91 -12.24
CA GLY A 101 -22.90 -13.74 -13.15
C GLY A 101 -21.85 -12.93 -13.90
N GLU A 102 -21.79 -13.08 -15.22
CA GLU A 102 -20.80 -12.44 -16.08
C GLU A 102 -21.46 -11.93 -17.36
N ALA A 103 -20.91 -10.85 -17.92
CA ALA A 103 -21.28 -10.36 -19.24
C ALA A 103 -20.04 -10.36 -20.14
N MET A 104 -20.18 -10.92 -21.33
CA MET A 104 -19.13 -10.91 -22.35
C MET A 104 -19.48 -9.90 -23.44
N SER A 105 -18.55 -8.99 -23.74
CA SER A 105 -18.66 -8.04 -24.84
C SER A 105 -17.49 -8.23 -25.79
N ALA A 106 -17.75 -8.21 -27.10
CA ALA A 106 -16.70 -8.20 -28.13
C ALA A 106 -16.59 -6.80 -28.71
N ILE A 107 -15.37 -6.24 -28.72
CA ILE A 107 -15.08 -4.89 -29.22
C ILE A 107 -14.03 -5.01 -30.32
N PRO A 108 -14.22 -4.38 -31.49
CA PRO A 108 -13.15 -4.34 -32.51
C PRO A 108 -11.88 -3.70 -31.94
N LEU A 109 -10.71 -4.25 -32.27
CA LEU A 109 -9.42 -3.81 -31.70
C LEU A 109 -9.16 -2.31 -31.92
N GLU A 110 -9.58 -1.78 -33.07
CA GLU A 110 -9.43 -0.36 -33.42
C GLU A 110 -10.16 0.62 -32.47
N TYR A 111 -11.18 0.14 -31.74
CA TYR A 111 -11.93 0.94 -30.76
C TYR A 111 -11.54 0.65 -29.31
N TYR A 112 -10.67 -0.33 -29.07
CA TYR A 112 -10.27 -0.68 -27.71
C TYR A 112 -8.98 0.04 -27.31
N SER A 113 -8.99 0.63 -26.12
CA SER A 113 -7.77 1.11 -25.49
C SER A 113 -7.88 1.08 -23.97
N VAL A 114 -6.79 0.70 -23.31
CA VAL A 114 -6.60 0.83 -21.87
C VAL A 114 -5.83 2.11 -21.61
N ILE A 115 -6.48 3.07 -20.96
CA ILE A 115 -5.87 4.35 -20.61
C ILE A 115 -5.26 4.23 -19.21
N ARG A 116 -3.97 4.54 -19.10
CA ARG A 116 -3.28 4.61 -17.81
C ARG A 116 -3.91 5.74 -16.95
N PRO A 117 -4.26 5.48 -15.68
CA PRO A 117 -4.75 6.55 -14.80
C PRO A 117 -3.73 7.69 -14.63
N PHE A 118 -4.20 8.94 -14.62
CA PHE A 118 -3.35 10.13 -14.50
C PHE A 118 -2.56 10.23 -13.19
N TYR A 119 -3.00 9.51 -12.16
CA TYR A 119 -2.36 9.50 -10.85
C TYR A 119 -1.27 8.42 -10.72
N CYS A 120 -0.98 7.66 -11.78
CA CYS A 120 0.17 6.76 -11.84
C CYS A 120 1.42 7.54 -12.23
N CYS A 121 2.54 7.30 -11.53
CA CYS A 121 3.82 7.93 -11.83
C CYS A 121 4.50 7.27 -13.05
N ASP A 122 5.30 8.04 -13.78
CA ASP A 122 6.13 7.57 -14.89
C ASP A 122 7.42 6.88 -14.43
N ASP A 123 7.87 7.17 -13.21
CA ASP A 123 9.15 6.67 -12.72
C ASP A 123 9.09 5.21 -12.30
N SER A 124 10.16 4.48 -12.59
CA SER A 124 10.37 3.12 -12.10
C SER A 124 10.52 3.12 -10.57
N PRO A 125 9.53 2.61 -9.82
CA PRO A 125 9.60 2.63 -8.37
C PRO A 125 10.67 1.65 -7.87
N LYS A 126 11.28 1.97 -6.72
CA LYS A 126 12.26 1.09 -6.08
C LYS A 126 11.54 -0.13 -5.52
N CYS A 127 12.05 -1.32 -5.86
CA CYS A 127 11.56 -2.59 -5.32
C CYS A 127 12.66 -3.27 -4.49
N ASP A 128 12.30 -3.74 -3.30
CA ASP A 128 13.13 -4.60 -2.47
C ASP A 128 13.01 -6.05 -2.94
N GLN A 129 14.05 -6.54 -3.62
CA GLN A 129 14.09 -7.89 -4.18
C GLN A 129 14.11 -8.98 -3.09
N ILE A 130 14.76 -8.72 -1.96
CA ILE A 130 14.83 -9.67 -0.85
C ILE A 130 13.44 -9.83 -0.24
N LEU A 131 12.73 -8.71 -0.03
CA LEU A 131 11.35 -8.73 0.44
C LEU A 131 10.43 -9.48 -0.51
N ILE A 132 10.58 -9.28 -1.83
CA ILE A 132 9.81 -10.00 -2.85
C ILE A 132 10.03 -11.50 -2.72
N SER A 133 11.29 -11.97 -2.72
CA SER A 133 11.60 -13.40 -2.63
C SER A 133 11.00 -14.03 -1.38
N LYS A 134 11.23 -13.39 -0.22
CA LYS A 134 10.78 -13.90 1.08
C LYS A 134 9.26 -13.99 1.18
N ILE A 135 8.54 -12.96 0.74
CA ILE A 135 7.07 -12.98 0.74
C ILE A 135 6.55 -14.01 -0.26
N TYR A 136 7.13 -14.06 -1.46
CA TYR A 136 6.70 -14.98 -2.51
C TYR A 136 6.85 -16.45 -2.06
N GLU A 137 8.01 -16.81 -1.48
CA GLU A 137 8.26 -18.14 -0.91
C GLU A 137 7.32 -18.45 0.25
N PHE A 138 7.15 -17.50 1.19
CA PHE A 138 6.30 -17.71 2.35
C PHE A 138 4.81 -17.84 1.98
N ALA A 139 4.36 -17.12 0.94
CA ALA A 139 2.98 -17.20 0.45
C ALA A 139 2.61 -18.58 -0.14
N GLN A 140 3.61 -19.40 -0.53
CA GLN A 140 3.35 -20.75 -1.05
C GLN A 140 2.97 -21.76 0.04
N ILE A 141 3.20 -21.45 1.32
CA ILE A 141 2.87 -22.34 2.45
C ILE A 141 1.66 -21.83 3.24
N THR A 142 0.93 -22.73 3.91
CA THR A 142 -0.30 -22.40 4.65
C THR A 142 -0.10 -21.27 5.67
N ALA A 143 1.07 -21.22 6.32
CA ALA A 143 1.41 -20.18 7.29
C ALA A 143 1.47 -18.77 6.68
N GLY A 144 1.78 -18.64 5.39
CA GLY A 144 1.86 -17.35 4.70
C GLY A 144 0.57 -16.84 4.08
N LYS A 145 -0.50 -17.65 4.08
CA LYS A 145 -1.79 -17.26 3.50
C LYS A 145 -2.33 -15.95 4.09
N ASN A 146 -2.25 -15.78 5.40
CA ASN A 146 -2.71 -14.56 6.08
C ASN A 146 -1.91 -13.31 5.63
N ILE A 147 -0.60 -13.45 5.46
CA ILE A 147 0.26 -12.35 5.02
C ILE A 147 -0.08 -11.97 3.58
N PHE A 148 -0.16 -12.96 2.70
CA PHE A 148 -0.47 -12.70 1.30
C PHE A 148 -1.84 -12.02 1.15
N GLU A 149 -2.89 -12.56 1.79
CA GLU A 149 -4.21 -11.94 1.75
C GLU A 149 -4.22 -10.53 2.37
N SER A 150 -3.46 -10.30 3.44
CA SER A 150 -3.33 -8.95 4.01
C SER A 150 -2.67 -7.96 3.04
N ILE A 151 -1.69 -8.42 2.26
CA ILE A 151 -1.03 -7.63 1.21
C ILE A 151 -2.02 -7.31 0.10
N GLN A 152 -2.84 -8.27 -0.33
CA GLN A 152 -3.86 -8.01 -1.35
C GLN A 152 -4.88 -6.97 -0.88
N ILE A 153 -5.37 -7.08 0.36
CA ILE A 153 -6.29 -6.09 0.95
C ILE A 153 -5.62 -4.71 1.03
N PHE A 154 -4.36 -4.66 1.49
CA PHE A 154 -3.58 -3.43 1.55
C PHE A 154 -3.40 -2.80 0.15
N ASN A 155 -3.07 -3.60 -0.86
CA ASN A 155 -2.89 -3.16 -2.24
C ASN A 155 -4.18 -2.53 -2.79
N ILE A 156 -5.34 -3.15 -2.57
CA ILE A 156 -6.64 -2.60 -2.98
C ILE A 156 -6.89 -1.23 -2.33
N ALA A 157 -6.55 -1.08 -1.04
CA ALA A 157 -6.70 0.16 -0.30
C ALA A 157 -5.70 1.27 -0.70
N ASN A 158 -4.72 0.95 -1.55
CA ASN A 158 -3.66 1.86 -1.97
C ASN A 158 -3.65 2.05 -3.49
N THR A 159 -4.83 2.10 -4.11
CA THR A 159 -4.99 2.37 -5.55
C THR A 159 -5.11 3.86 -5.87
N ASP A 160 -5.46 4.70 -4.88
CA ASP A 160 -5.83 6.12 -5.04
C ASP A 160 -6.94 6.36 -6.06
N SER A 161 -7.73 5.33 -6.38
CA SER A 161 -8.86 5.45 -7.28
C SER A 161 -9.97 6.29 -6.63
N ASP A 162 -10.52 7.23 -7.39
CA ASP A 162 -11.69 8.01 -7.02
C ASP A 162 -12.96 7.15 -6.83
N GLN A 163 -12.98 5.94 -7.38
CA GLN A 163 -14.04 4.96 -7.20
C GLN A 163 -14.00 4.28 -5.82
N LEU A 164 -12.85 4.32 -5.13
CA LEU A 164 -12.69 3.75 -3.80
C LEU A 164 -12.80 4.86 -2.75
N TYR A 165 -13.97 4.97 -2.12
CA TYR A 165 -14.16 5.97 -1.10
C TYR A 165 -13.24 5.76 0.11
N LYS A 166 -12.75 6.86 0.68
CA LYS A 166 -11.86 6.87 1.86
C LYS A 166 -12.36 6.07 3.07
N HIS A 167 -13.67 6.00 3.29
CA HIS A 167 -14.25 5.20 4.38
C HIS A 167 -14.17 3.69 4.12
N ILE A 168 -14.07 3.28 2.85
CA ILE A 168 -13.78 1.89 2.46
C ILE A 168 -12.28 1.64 2.63
N GLU A 169 -11.42 2.57 2.21
CA GLU A 169 -9.96 2.46 2.36
C GLU A 169 -9.55 2.21 3.82
N ILE A 170 -10.07 3.00 4.78
CA ILE A 170 -9.77 2.80 6.20
C ILE A 170 -10.25 1.43 6.71
N THR A 171 -11.38 0.93 6.19
CA THR A 171 -11.92 -0.39 6.53
C THR A 171 -11.02 -1.50 6.01
N LEU A 172 -10.54 -1.37 4.77
CA LEU A 172 -9.59 -2.30 4.17
C LEU A 172 -8.24 -2.27 4.88
N LEU A 173 -7.69 -1.10 5.21
CA LEU A 173 -6.40 -0.96 5.90
C LEU A 173 -6.43 -1.58 7.30
N CYS A 174 -7.53 -1.39 8.05
CA CYS A 174 -7.70 -2.07 9.34
C CYS A 174 -7.88 -3.58 9.15
N GLY A 175 -8.66 -4.00 8.15
CA GLY A 175 -8.86 -5.41 7.81
C GLY A 175 -7.56 -6.11 7.39
N ALA A 176 -6.67 -5.39 6.69
CA ALA A 176 -5.34 -5.89 6.33
C ALA A 176 -4.50 -6.16 7.58
N LEU A 177 -4.48 -5.25 8.57
CA LEU A 177 -3.77 -5.49 9.84
C LEU A 177 -4.36 -6.66 10.63
N GLU A 178 -5.69 -6.77 10.71
CA GLU A 178 -6.33 -7.91 11.37
C GLU A 178 -6.00 -9.23 10.68
N ARG A 179 -6.05 -9.23 9.33
CA ARG A 179 -5.74 -10.41 8.53
C ARG A 179 -4.28 -10.82 8.69
N LEU A 180 -3.36 -9.86 8.68
CA LEU A 180 -1.92 -10.06 8.89
C LEU A 180 -1.65 -10.82 10.20
N PHE A 181 -2.34 -10.45 11.27
CA PHE A 181 -2.19 -11.07 12.59
C PHE A 181 -3.12 -12.28 12.83
N GLY A 182 -3.92 -12.69 11.85
CA GLY A 182 -4.88 -13.79 12.00
C GLY A 182 -5.96 -13.53 13.05
N ILE A 183 -6.33 -12.26 13.26
CA ILE A 183 -7.32 -11.86 14.27
C ILE A 183 -8.73 -12.12 13.73
N ASN A 184 -9.44 -13.04 14.39
CA ASN A 184 -10.85 -13.32 14.11
C ASN A 184 -11.76 -12.54 15.09
N GLY A 185 -12.87 -11.99 14.57
CA GLY A 185 -13.92 -11.39 15.39
C GLY A 185 -13.69 -9.95 15.84
N GLY A 186 -12.72 -9.23 15.26
CA GLY A 186 -12.61 -7.77 15.38
C GLY A 186 -12.45 -7.25 16.82
N LYS A 187 -11.65 -7.94 17.66
CA LYS A 187 -11.38 -7.45 19.03
C LYS A 187 -10.19 -6.52 19.04
N TYR A 188 -10.42 -5.24 19.39
CA TYR A 188 -9.37 -4.21 19.50
C TYR A 188 -8.16 -4.68 20.34
N SER A 189 -8.39 -5.29 21.50
CA SER A 189 -7.31 -5.72 22.39
C SER A 189 -6.35 -6.74 21.76
N ASN A 190 -6.85 -7.55 20.81
CA ASN A 190 -5.99 -8.48 20.06
C ASN A 190 -5.13 -7.71 19.05
N LEU A 191 -5.73 -6.75 18.34
CA LEU A 191 -5.03 -5.92 17.36
C LEU A 191 -3.94 -5.09 18.04
N GLU A 192 -4.26 -4.42 19.14
CA GLU A 192 -3.31 -3.65 19.94
C GLU A 192 -2.14 -4.50 20.42
N ARG A 193 -2.42 -5.68 21.00
CA ARG A 193 -1.39 -6.58 21.48
C ARG A 193 -0.46 -7.06 20.38
N GLU A 194 -0.98 -7.44 19.21
CA GLU A 194 -0.14 -7.94 18.13
C GLU A 194 0.62 -6.80 17.43
N PHE A 195 -0.02 -5.66 17.20
CA PHE A 195 0.59 -4.50 16.56
C PHE A 195 1.78 -3.95 17.36
N THR A 196 1.62 -3.79 18.68
CA THR A 196 2.67 -3.26 19.58
C THR A 196 3.86 -4.20 19.78
N LYS A 197 3.78 -5.46 19.37
CA LYS A 197 4.96 -6.35 19.32
C LYS A 197 5.95 -5.95 18.22
N TYR A 198 5.46 -5.36 17.14
CA TYR A 198 6.26 -5.03 15.95
C TYR A 198 6.51 -3.53 15.82
N VAL A 199 5.60 -2.69 16.34
CA VAL A 199 5.77 -1.23 16.35
C VAL A 199 6.22 -0.79 17.74
N GLN A 200 7.54 -0.70 17.92
CA GLN A 200 8.16 -0.26 19.16
C GLN A 200 9.17 0.88 18.88
N PRO A 201 8.68 2.09 18.56
CA PRO A 201 9.55 3.21 18.25
C PRO A 201 10.48 3.52 19.43
N LYS A 202 11.76 3.76 19.15
CA LYS A 202 12.72 4.21 20.17
C LYS A 202 12.47 5.66 20.56
N MET A 203 12.08 6.51 19.60
CA MET A 203 11.73 7.91 19.84
C MET A 203 10.27 8.03 20.28
N ARG A 204 9.97 7.53 21.48
CA ARG A 204 8.61 7.57 22.03
C ARG A 204 8.18 8.99 22.35
N VAL A 205 6.93 9.30 22.02
CA VAL A 205 6.26 10.54 22.40
C VAL A 205 5.15 10.20 23.37
N GLU A 206 5.28 10.66 24.62
CA GLU A 206 4.20 10.51 25.58
C GLU A 206 2.99 11.32 25.11
N PRO A 207 1.76 10.78 25.16
CA PRO A 207 0.57 11.48 24.67
C PRO A 207 0.41 12.90 25.25
N LYS A 208 0.73 13.08 26.53
CA LYS A 208 0.69 14.39 27.20
C LYS A 208 1.68 15.41 26.67
N HIS A 209 2.71 15.02 25.91
CA HIS A 209 3.69 15.93 25.30
C HIS A 209 3.31 16.29 23.87
N CYS A 210 2.32 15.62 23.29
CA CYS A 210 1.87 15.92 21.95
C CYS A 210 0.82 17.03 21.92
N ASP A 211 1.12 18.14 21.26
CA ASP A 211 0.23 19.32 21.24
C ASP A 211 -1.13 19.02 20.60
N ARG A 212 -1.19 18.12 19.61
CA ARG A 212 -2.48 17.64 19.05
C ARG A 212 -3.37 17.02 20.13
N ILE A 213 -2.78 16.22 21.02
CA ILE A 213 -3.50 15.52 22.08
C ILE A 213 -3.86 16.47 23.22
N LYS A 214 -2.91 17.33 23.65
CA LYS A 214 -3.13 18.32 24.72
C LYS A 214 -4.30 19.26 24.41
N ASN A 215 -4.39 19.69 23.15
CA ASN A 215 -5.37 20.66 22.70
C ASN A 215 -6.65 20.02 22.15
N TYR A 216 -6.77 18.68 22.24
CA TYR A 216 -7.94 17.99 21.71
C TYR A 216 -9.21 18.34 22.51
N PRO A 217 -10.34 18.65 21.85
CA PRO A 217 -11.59 18.94 22.53
C PRO A 217 -12.01 17.80 23.46
N LYS A 218 -12.53 18.13 24.65
CA LYS A 218 -12.97 17.12 25.62
C LYS A 218 -14.21 16.39 25.09
N GLN A 219 -14.02 15.22 24.50
CA GLN A 219 -15.09 14.28 24.11
C GLN A 219 -14.95 12.99 24.91
N ASP A 220 -16.02 12.48 25.53
CA ASP A 220 -15.92 11.42 26.55
C ASP A 220 -15.24 10.14 26.06
N LYS A 221 -15.61 9.63 24.86
CA LYS A 221 -15.01 8.41 24.32
C LYS A 221 -13.54 8.61 23.95
N VAL A 222 -13.21 9.68 23.24
CA VAL A 222 -11.84 9.99 22.81
C VAL A 222 -10.93 10.28 24.01
N ASN A 223 -11.42 11.00 25.01
CA ASN A 223 -10.72 11.21 26.27
C ASN A 223 -10.42 9.90 26.99
N SER A 224 -11.34 8.92 26.92
CA SER A 224 -11.07 7.59 27.50
C SER A 224 -9.94 6.87 26.75
N ILE A 225 -9.78 7.07 25.45
CA ILE A 225 -8.67 6.49 24.67
C ILE A 225 -7.36 7.12 25.13
N ILE A 226 -7.30 8.45 25.13
CA ILE A 226 -6.10 9.22 25.50
C ILE A 226 -5.63 8.85 26.92
N LYS A 227 -6.57 8.71 27.87
CA LYS A 227 -6.24 8.35 29.26
C LYS A 227 -5.73 6.91 29.42
N LYS A 228 -6.16 5.98 28.56
CA LYS A 228 -5.81 4.56 28.66
C LYS A 228 -4.54 4.20 27.88
N GLY A 229 -4.27 4.91 26.78
CA GLY A 229 -3.11 4.65 25.93
C GLY A 229 -1.80 5.04 26.60
N LYS A 230 -0.81 4.14 26.55
CA LYS A 230 0.53 4.33 27.13
C LYS A 230 1.47 5.04 26.17
N SER A 231 1.18 5.02 24.88
CA SER A 231 1.96 5.71 23.84
C SER A 231 1.05 6.29 22.75
N LEU A 232 1.58 7.20 21.92
CA LEU A 232 0.81 7.73 20.79
C LEU A 232 0.38 6.64 19.81
N THR A 233 1.20 5.60 19.62
CA THR A 233 0.86 4.45 18.79
C THR A 233 -0.42 3.76 19.26
N GLU A 234 -0.55 3.49 20.57
CA GLU A 234 -1.76 2.88 21.15
C GLU A 234 -2.98 3.80 21.03
N VAL A 235 -2.80 5.10 21.29
CA VAL A 235 -3.89 6.09 21.15
C VAL A 235 -4.37 6.18 19.70
N TRP A 236 -3.46 6.24 18.73
CA TRP A 236 -3.79 6.25 17.30
C TRP A 236 -4.47 4.97 16.85
N LEU A 237 -3.98 3.80 17.27
CA LEU A 237 -4.56 2.53 16.87
C LEU A 237 -5.99 2.36 17.41
N SER A 238 -6.26 2.87 18.61
CA SER A 238 -7.61 2.89 19.18
C SER A 238 -8.55 3.83 18.44
N ASP A 239 -8.09 5.05 18.13
CA ASP A 239 -8.87 6.02 17.33
C ASP A 239 -9.17 5.48 15.93
N PHE A 240 -8.15 4.88 15.29
CA PHE A 240 -8.26 4.21 13.99
C PHE A 240 -9.29 3.09 14.01
N PHE A 241 -9.24 2.24 15.03
CA PHE A 241 -10.16 1.12 15.18
C PHE A 241 -11.61 1.57 15.41
N LEU A 242 -11.82 2.60 16.25
CA LEU A 242 -13.16 3.17 16.47
C LEU A 242 -13.72 3.79 15.19
N LEU A 243 -12.90 4.59 14.50
CA LEU A 243 -13.31 5.25 13.27
C LEU A 243 -13.67 4.22 12.19
N ARG A 244 -12.87 3.15 12.04
CA ARG A 244 -13.22 2.02 11.17
C ARG A 244 -14.54 1.38 11.59
N GLY A 245 -14.79 1.19 12.89
CA GLY A 245 -16.02 0.58 13.39
C GLY A 245 -17.27 1.34 12.95
N GLU A 246 -17.22 2.67 12.98
CA GLU A 246 -18.31 3.54 12.51
C GLU A 246 -18.60 3.32 11.02
N TYR A 247 -17.56 3.28 10.18
CA TYR A 247 -17.69 3.08 8.73
C TYR A 247 -18.13 1.66 8.35
N ALA A 248 -17.65 0.63 9.06
CA ALA A 248 -18.06 -0.75 8.84
C ALA A 248 -19.55 -0.98 9.16
N HIS A 249 -20.14 -0.14 10.00
CA HIS A 249 -21.59 -0.12 10.25
C HIS A 249 -22.39 0.76 9.27
N GLY A 250 -21.76 1.20 8.17
CA GLY A 250 -22.42 1.92 7.08
C GLY A 250 -22.61 3.42 7.30
N ARG A 251 -21.99 4.00 8.34
CA ARG A 251 -22.05 5.46 8.54
C ARG A 251 -21.18 6.15 7.51
N ILE A 252 -21.70 7.18 6.83
CA ILE A 252 -20.91 7.97 5.88
C ILE A 252 -20.07 9.03 6.61
N ARG A 253 -20.48 9.42 7.81
CA ARG A 253 -19.79 10.36 8.69
C ARG A 253 -19.69 9.75 10.07
N SER A 254 -18.52 9.89 10.70
CA SER A 254 -18.33 9.49 12.09
C SER A 254 -19.23 10.30 13.01
N SER A 255 -19.84 9.64 14.01
CA SER A 255 -20.58 10.33 15.07
C SER A 255 -19.68 11.09 16.05
N GLN A 256 -18.38 10.83 15.99
CA GLN A 256 -17.36 11.44 16.84
C GLN A 256 -16.30 12.08 15.97
N GLU A 257 -15.80 13.23 16.38
CA GLU A 257 -14.61 13.77 15.76
C GLU A 257 -13.44 12.85 16.14
N PRO A 258 -12.70 12.30 15.17
CA PRO A 258 -11.50 11.52 15.46
C PRO A 258 -10.33 12.46 15.77
N ILE A 259 -9.36 11.98 16.56
CA ILE A 259 -8.12 12.73 16.86
C ILE A 259 -7.35 12.99 15.56
N TRP A 260 -7.31 11.98 14.70
CA TRP A 260 -6.75 12.08 13.37
C TRP A 260 -7.85 12.03 12.33
N SER A 261 -7.79 12.93 11.35
CA SER A 261 -8.73 12.93 10.23
C SER A 261 -8.67 11.60 9.46
N LEU A 262 -9.73 11.29 8.71
CA LEU A 262 -9.80 10.10 7.86
C LEU A 262 -8.58 9.99 6.90
N SER A 263 -8.16 11.11 6.31
CA SER A 263 -7.01 11.12 5.39
C SER A 263 -5.68 10.86 6.12
N GLU A 264 -5.55 11.30 7.38
CA GLU A 264 -4.39 11.00 8.21
C GLU A 264 -4.34 9.53 8.62
N HIS A 265 -5.48 8.93 8.98
CA HIS A 265 -5.53 7.49 9.26
C HIS A 265 -5.13 6.66 8.04
N ILE A 266 -5.61 7.01 6.85
CA ILE A 266 -5.20 6.36 5.60
C ILE A 266 -3.69 6.51 5.41
N LEU A 267 -3.16 7.73 5.45
CA LEU A 267 -1.71 7.99 5.31
C LEU A 267 -0.87 7.19 6.31
N PHE A 268 -1.20 7.24 7.61
CA PHE A 268 -0.42 6.57 8.65
C PHE A 268 -0.50 5.04 8.55
N SER A 269 -1.68 4.48 8.26
CA SER A 269 -1.81 3.04 8.05
C SER A 269 -1.10 2.56 6.78
N SER A 270 -1.20 3.35 5.71
CA SER A 270 -0.46 3.15 4.46
C SER A 270 1.06 3.23 4.61
N PHE A 271 1.55 4.01 5.57
CA PHE A 271 2.97 4.11 5.92
C PHE A 271 3.43 2.98 6.83
N ILE A 272 2.69 2.66 7.89
CA ILE A 272 3.14 1.74 8.94
C ILE A 272 2.92 0.26 8.56
N PHE A 273 1.91 -0.06 7.76
CA PHE A 273 1.59 -1.45 7.42
C PHE A 273 2.77 -2.19 6.77
N PRO A 274 3.46 -1.63 5.73
CA PRO A 274 4.62 -2.31 5.17
C PRO A 274 5.77 -2.50 6.16
N LEU A 275 5.97 -1.54 7.08
CA LEU A 275 6.98 -1.64 8.14
C LEU A 275 6.65 -2.75 9.15
N VAL A 276 5.37 -2.94 9.49
CA VAL A 276 4.92 -4.05 10.33
C VAL A 276 5.19 -5.40 9.65
N VAL A 277 4.88 -5.51 8.36
CA VAL A 277 5.18 -6.73 7.59
C VAL A 277 6.69 -7.01 7.60
N LYS A 278 7.51 -6.01 7.26
CA LYS A 278 8.98 -6.11 7.29
C LYS A 278 9.53 -6.49 8.68
N ALA A 279 9.01 -5.88 9.75
CA ALA A 279 9.41 -6.22 11.12
C ALA A 279 9.02 -7.66 11.51
N MET A 280 7.86 -8.12 11.05
CA MET A 280 7.44 -9.50 11.25
C MET A 280 8.28 -10.49 10.43
N MET A 281 8.65 -10.13 9.19
CA MET A 281 9.61 -10.90 8.38
C MET A 281 10.97 -10.95 9.06
N ASN A 282 11.44 -9.84 9.64
CA ASN A 282 12.71 -9.79 10.37
C ASN A 282 12.73 -10.74 11.57
N LYS A 283 11.63 -10.81 12.30
CA LYS A 283 11.52 -11.69 13.47
C LYS A 283 11.43 -13.17 13.12
N ASN A 284 10.79 -13.52 12.00
CA ASN A 284 10.37 -14.90 11.74
C ASN A 284 10.97 -15.54 10.48
N LEU A 285 11.51 -14.75 9.54
CA LEU A 285 11.82 -15.17 8.17
C LEU A 285 13.17 -14.65 7.66
N ASP A 286 14.07 -14.25 8.57
CA ASP A 286 15.45 -13.87 8.25
C ASP A 286 15.52 -12.76 7.19
N TYR A 287 14.69 -11.73 7.36
CA TYR A 287 14.73 -10.49 6.59
C TYR A 287 15.46 -9.42 7.42
N GLU A 288 16.43 -8.70 6.88
CA GLU A 288 17.08 -7.63 7.64
C GLU A 288 16.40 -6.27 7.38
N LEU A 289 15.92 -5.63 8.45
CA LEU A 289 15.45 -4.24 8.35
C LEU A 289 16.62 -3.31 7.99
N ASN A 290 16.48 -2.55 6.91
CA ASN A 290 17.47 -1.55 6.54
C ASN A 290 17.40 -0.32 7.46
N SER A 291 18.35 0.61 7.32
CA SER A 291 18.43 1.82 8.16
C SER A 291 17.20 2.72 8.00
N SER A 292 16.64 2.79 6.79
CA SER A 292 15.42 3.57 6.50
C SER A 292 14.20 2.98 7.19
N ASP A 293 14.03 1.64 7.17
CA ASP A 293 12.93 0.96 7.85
C ASP A 293 12.99 1.21 9.37
N LYS A 294 14.18 1.09 9.96
CA LYS A 294 14.42 1.36 11.40
C LYS A 294 14.10 2.80 11.75
N LEU A 295 14.60 3.77 10.96
CA LEU A 295 14.32 5.19 11.15
C LEU A 295 12.82 5.48 11.05
N HIS A 296 12.12 4.90 10.06
CA HIS A 296 10.70 5.10 9.86
C HIS A 296 9.86 4.54 11.01
N LEU A 297 10.19 3.34 11.51
CA LEU A 297 9.59 2.78 12.72
C LEU A 297 9.82 3.70 13.92
N ASP A 298 11.06 4.16 14.13
CA ASP A 298 11.42 5.04 15.24
C ASP A 298 10.75 6.42 15.16
N SER A 299 10.48 6.91 13.96
CA SER A 299 9.86 8.23 13.72
C SER A 299 8.33 8.22 13.80
N PHE A 300 7.69 7.03 13.91
CA PHE A 300 6.25 6.91 13.74
C PHE A 300 5.45 7.77 14.75
N GLU A 301 5.84 7.81 16.03
CA GLU A 301 5.14 8.63 17.02
C GLU A 301 5.35 10.14 16.82
N LEU A 302 6.50 10.56 16.28
CA LEU A 302 6.71 11.95 15.89
C LEU A 302 5.78 12.35 14.74
N LEU A 303 5.60 11.47 13.76
CA LEU A 303 4.67 11.67 12.65
C LEU A 303 3.22 11.73 13.15
N LEU A 304 2.83 10.80 14.04
CA LEU A 304 1.51 10.82 14.69
C LEU A 304 1.25 12.10 15.48
N CYS A 305 2.29 12.73 16.03
CA CYS A 305 2.12 13.99 16.74
C CYS A 305 1.99 15.22 15.81
N SER A 306 2.38 15.07 14.55
CA SER A 306 2.38 16.15 13.57
C SER A 306 1.11 16.18 12.71
N LYS A 307 0.86 17.32 12.07
CA LYS A 307 -0.22 17.51 11.10
C LYS A 307 0.33 17.49 9.67
N PRO A 308 0.43 16.33 9.01
CA PRO A 308 1.22 16.16 7.80
C PRO A 308 0.67 16.93 6.58
N PHE A 309 -0.60 17.32 6.60
CA PHE A 309 -1.24 18.08 5.53
C PHE A 309 -1.22 19.61 5.78
N GLU A 310 -0.86 20.07 6.98
CA GLU A 310 -0.82 21.50 7.31
C GLU A 310 0.57 22.10 7.03
N GLY A 311 0.60 23.32 6.52
CA GLY A 311 1.84 24.11 6.33
C GLY A 311 2.72 23.67 5.15
N ASN A 312 2.24 22.78 4.28
CA ASN A 312 2.97 22.32 3.11
C ASN A 312 3.13 23.44 2.06
N LYS A 313 4.30 23.49 1.44
CA LYS A 313 4.67 24.43 0.38
C LYS A 313 5.16 23.67 -0.86
N PRO A 314 4.24 23.17 -1.72
CA PRO A 314 4.59 22.34 -2.87
C PRO A 314 5.63 22.98 -3.80
N GLU A 315 5.58 24.30 -3.97
CA GLU A 315 6.47 25.10 -4.81
C GLU A 315 7.93 25.10 -4.33
N THR A 316 8.15 24.89 -3.03
CA THR A 316 9.51 24.76 -2.44
C THR A 316 9.82 23.33 -1.99
N HIS A 317 8.93 22.38 -2.30
CA HIS A 317 9.01 20.97 -1.87
C HIS A 317 9.18 20.82 -0.35
N SER A 318 8.68 21.79 0.42
CA SER A 318 8.72 21.74 1.87
C SER A 318 7.44 21.12 2.39
N PHE A 319 7.53 19.87 2.82
CA PHE A 319 6.42 19.12 3.38
C PHE A 319 6.69 18.80 4.85
N THR A 320 5.69 19.02 5.71
CA THR A 320 5.78 18.78 7.15
C THR A 320 6.23 17.35 7.45
N TRP A 321 5.68 16.37 6.72
CA TRP A 321 6.06 14.96 6.80
C TRP A 321 7.57 14.74 6.59
N ASN A 322 8.11 15.25 5.47
CA ASN A 322 9.51 15.07 5.11
C ASN A 322 10.44 15.77 6.11
N ASN A 323 10.07 16.98 6.56
CA ASN A 323 10.83 17.73 7.55
C ASN A 323 10.99 16.96 8.88
N ILE A 324 9.97 16.21 9.30
CA ILE A 324 10.02 15.39 10.52
C ILE A 324 10.98 14.22 10.34
N LEU A 325 10.89 13.51 9.22
CA LEU A 325 11.79 12.39 8.91
C LEU A 325 13.26 12.86 8.83
N THR A 326 13.51 14.02 8.22
CA THR A 326 14.86 14.62 8.18
C THR A 326 15.37 14.95 9.58
N LYS A 327 14.55 15.58 10.43
CA LYS A 327 14.92 15.90 11.82
C LYS A 327 15.19 14.64 12.65
N ALA A 328 14.36 13.61 12.50
CA ALA A 328 14.54 12.33 13.19
C ALA A 328 15.85 11.67 12.77
N SER A 329 16.17 11.66 11.47
CA SER A 329 17.44 11.15 10.95
C SER A 329 18.65 11.86 11.58
N SER A 330 18.64 13.20 11.64
CA SER A 330 19.70 13.97 12.28
C SER A 330 19.84 13.65 13.77
N ALA A 331 18.72 13.47 14.49
CA ALA A 331 18.73 13.12 15.91
C ALA A 331 19.31 11.70 16.15
N THR A 332 18.98 10.73 15.30
CA THR A 332 19.53 9.37 15.37
C THR A 332 21.05 9.36 15.15
N ILE A 333 21.54 10.15 14.19
CA ILE A 333 22.99 10.27 13.94
C ILE A 333 23.71 10.83 15.17
N LEU A 334 23.19 11.89 15.77
CA LEU A 334 23.76 12.49 16.98
C LEU A 334 23.76 11.52 18.16
N PHE A 335 22.67 10.78 18.37
CA PHE A 335 22.57 9.78 19.44
C PHE A 335 23.59 8.65 19.27
N ASN A 336 23.80 8.16 18.04
CA ASN A 336 24.77 7.11 17.79
C ASN A 336 26.21 7.59 18.02
N LEU A 337 26.55 8.82 17.59
CA LEU A 337 27.88 9.41 17.82
C LEU A 337 28.20 9.65 19.30
N MET A 338 27.19 9.89 20.14
CA MET A 338 27.39 10.07 21.59
C MET A 338 27.56 8.75 22.36
N ASN A 339 27.15 7.62 21.77
CA ASN A 339 27.18 6.30 22.42
C ASN A 339 28.20 5.33 21.80
N SER A 340 28.96 5.78 20.79
CA SER A 340 30.15 5.12 20.22
C SER A 340 31.41 5.73 20.80
#